data_AF-A0A924JWP9-F1
#
_entry.id   AF-A0A924JWP9-F1
#
_cell.length_a   1.000
_cell.length_b   1.000
_cell.length_c   1.000
_cell.angle_alpha   90.00
_cell.angle_beta   90.00
_cell.angle_gamma   90.00
#
_symmetry.space_group_name_H-M   'P 1'
#
loop_
_entity.id
_entity.type
_entity.pdbx_description
1 polymer ?
#
loop_
_entity_poly.entity_id
_entity_poly.type
_entity_poly.pdbx_seq_one_letter_code
_entity_poly.pdbx_strand_id
1 'polypeptide(L)'
;MKVFWSWQSDRPGKLCRNLVQGAIVDALKMLSDELALEESDRPEIDHDTKGTPGMPLISETILDKITAAGTFVADITTVGRSEVGEGEIARELPNPNVLIELGWAWARLTDEKIILVANKAFGPQRYEDLPFDIRGRRAVVFYEASATMSGAERKKVQDDLAKELRSAIELSLTGWLTARANDPGPAGVPSRDGDPSVWFPVGKVFEHQPFHGGAGQMSVGSDEAPRLYVRMVPEGFANGVPAALVVHQFQHRAGGTGPQPMYTAGSGDGGLNDEGVIRYGIKTTDGVKTAWSAAQWFEDTGELWSFDTARLSDGFFLLNSFIREATEVIERGIAMYDHFSRTGLLRIEAGGTDLKGTNWFADTSHGRSMARRNQVQVSEARRKWSDAEIIAFVTSAGAAFANVYGVPKPDENLVRRMLDR
;
A
#
# COMPACT_ATOMS: atom_id res chain seq x y z
N MET A 1 3.31 -8.84 4.70
CA MET A 1 2.62 -9.82 5.60
C MET A 1 3.54 -11.02 5.81
N LYS A 2 3.45 -11.77 6.93
CA LYS A 2 4.32 -12.94 7.16
C LYS A 2 3.54 -14.27 7.20
N VAL A 3 4.10 -15.29 6.58
CA VAL A 3 3.71 -16.70 6.76
C VAL A 3 4.73 -17.34 7.68
N PHE A 4 4.31 -17.75 8.87
CA PHE A 4 5.21 -18.44 9.80
C PHE A 4 5.26 -19.93 9.46
N TRP A 5 6.46 -20.46 9.25
CA TRP A 5 6.71 -21.87 8.93
C TRP A 5 7.29 -22.60 10.14
N SER A 6 6.47 -23.44 10.76
CA SER A 6 6.82 -24.34 11.86
C SER A 6 7.25 -25.70 11.33
N TRP A 7 8.47 -26.13 11.65
CA TRP A 7 9.12 -27.28 11.02
C TRP A 7 9.82 -28.20 12.02
N GLN A 8 10.17 -29.41 11.59
CA GLN A 8 10.89 -30.40 12.39
C GLN A 8 12.14 -30.96 11.68
N SER A 9 13.10 -31.48 12.46
CA SER A 9 14.36 -32.09 12.00
C SER A 9 14.42 -33.62 12.10
N ASP A 10 13.39 -34.26 12.63
CA ASP A 10 13.34 -35.70 12.89
C ASP A 10 13.20 -36.56 11.62
N ARG A 11 12.90 -35.92 10.47
CA ARG A 11 12.83 -36.57 9.15
C ARG A 11 13.88 -36.03 8.18
N PRO A 12 14.26 -36.81 7.15
CA PRO A 12 15.23 -36.36 6.16
C PRO A 12 14.80 -35.03 5.52
N GLY A 13 15.60 -33.97 5.72
CA GLY A 13 15.21 -32.61 5.32
C GLY A 13 14.88 -32.47 3.84
N LYS A 14 15.53 -33.24 2.95
CA LYS A 14 15.24 -33.27 1.50
C LYS A 14 13.84 -33.81 1.15
N LEU A 15 13.21 -34.54 2.07
CA LEU A 15 11.88 -35.13 1.90
C LEU A 15 10.81 -34.40 2.73
N CYS A 16 11.23 -33.62 3.73
CA CYS A 16 10.34 -32.84 4.60
C CYS A 16 10.70 -31.35 4.54
N ARG A 17 11.28 -30.81 5.62
CA ARG A 17 11.62 -29.39 5.80
C ARG A 17 11.98 -28.62 4.53
N ASN A 18 12.99 -29.05 3.77
CA ASN A 18 13.49 -28.30 2.62
C ASN A 18 12.52 -28.33 1.44
N LEU A 19 11.83 -29.46 1.23
CA LEU A 19 10.83 -29.60 0.17
C LEU A 19 9.63 -28.70 0.45
N VAL A 20 9.12 -28.74 1.68
CA VAL A 20 7.99 -27.90 2.07
C VAL A 20 8.36 -26.42 2.07
N GLN A 21 9.53 -26.05 2.60
CA GLN A 21 10.01 -24.68 2.56
C GLN A 21 10.09 -24.16 1.11
N GLY A 22 10.63 -24.97 0.19
CA GLY A 22 10.66 -24.65 -1.24
C GLY A 22 9.26 -24.47 -1.82
N ALA A 23 8.31 -25.33 -1.46
CA ALA A 23 6.92 -25.23 -1.91
C ALA A 23 6.21 -23.97 -1.37
N ILE A 24 6.44 -23.59 -0.11
CA ILE A 24 5.91 -22.34 0.46
C ILE A 24 6.47 -21.13 -0.31
N VAL A 25 7.78 -21.09 -0.55
CA VAL A 25 8.40 -19.99 -1.31
C VAL A 25 7.84 -19.90 -2.72
N ASP A 26 7.72 -21.02 -3.43
CA ASP A 26 7.14 -21.08 -4.77
C ASP A 26 5.66 -20.62 -4.75
N ALA A 27 4.88 -21.04 -3.75
CA ALA A 27 3.48 -20.64 -3.56
C ALA A 27 3.32 -19.13 -3.34
N LEU A 28 4.15 -18.54 -2.48
CA LEU A 28 4.13 -17.11 -2.19
C LEU A 28 4.54 -16.27 -3.39
N LYS A 29 5.47 -16.78 -4.21
CA LYS A 29 5.84 -16.15 -5.47
C LYS A 29 4.67 -16.14 -6.46
N MET A 30 4.02 -17.28 -6.69
CA MET A 30 2.84 -17.38 -7.56
C MET A 30 1.74 -16.41 -7.11
N LEU A 31 1.45 -16.37 -5.82
CA LEU A 31 0.42 -15.50 -5.25
C LEU A 31 0.75 -14.02 -5.42
N SER A 32 2.02 -13.64 -5.19
CA SER A 32 2.47 -12.27 -5.36
C SER A 32 2.36 -11.79 -6.81
N ASP A 33 2.72 -12.66 -7.76
CA ASP A 33 2.70 -12.34 -9.19
C ASP A 33 1.24 -12.22 -9.70
N GLU A 34 0.32 -13.05 -9.21
CA GLU A 34 -1.10 -13.02 -9.57
C GLU A 34 -1.85 -11.83 -8.97
N LEU A 35 -1.63 -11.56 -7.68
CA LEU A 35 -2.28 -10.45 -6.97
C LEU A 35 -1.58 -9.10 -7.24
N ALA A 36 -0.57 -9.08 -8.11
CA ALA A 36 0.26 -7.91 -8.40
C ALA A 36 0.70 -7.16 -7.12
N LEU A 37 1.08 -7.93 -6.08
CA LEU A 37 1.47 -7.36 -4.79
C LEU A 37 2.79 -6.61 -4.93
N GLU A 38 2.86 -5.43 -4.33
CA GLU A 38 4.10 -4.68 -4.16
C GLU A 38 5.13 -5.51 -3.39
N GLU A 39 6.42 -5.25 -3.61
CA GLU A 39 7.50 -5.95 -2.91
C GLU A 39 7.37 -5.88 -1.38
N SER A 40 7.00 -4.71 -0.84
CA SER A 40 6.76 -4.52 0.59
C SER A 40 5.56 -5.28 1.15
N ASP A 41 4.63 -5.67 0.28
CA ASP A 41 3.39 -6.33 0.62
C ASP A 41 3.39 -7.82 0.29
N ARG A 42 4.42 -8.30 -0.42
CA ARG A 42 4.63 -9.72 -0.70
C ARG A 42 4.61 -10.48 0.64
N PRO A 43 3.84 -11.58 0.74
CA PRO A 43 3.94 -12.42 1.91
C PRO A 43 5.33 -13.06 1.92
N GLU A 44 6.01 -12.97 3.06
CA GLU A 44 7.33 -13.56 3.26
C GLU A 44 7.27 -14.73 4.23
N ILE A 45 8.15 -15.72 4.01
CA ILE A 45 8.33 -16.82 4.94
C ILE A 45 9.21 -16.39 6.13
N ASP A 46 8.68 -16.56 7.34
CA ASP A 46 9.41 -16.39 8.60
C ASP A 46 9.52 -17.74 9.33
N HIS A 47 10.62 -17.94 10.07
CA HIS A 47 10.88 -19.14 10.87
C HIS A 47 11.96 -18.84 11.92
N ASP A 48 12.02 -19.68 12.96
CA ASP A 48 13.01 -19.59 14.06
C ASP A 48 13.15 -18.14 14.60
N THR A 49 14.38 -17.70 14.88
CA THR A 49 14.70 -16.32 15.27
C THR A 49 15.18 -15.44 14.11
N LYS A 50 14.95 -15.86 12.85
CA LYS A 50 15.40 -15.13 11.65
C LYS A 50 15.00 -13.65 11.66
N GLY A 51 15.96 -12.74 11.45
CA GLY A 51 15.68 -11.30 11.38
C GLY A 51 15.50 -10.61 12.74
N THR A 52 15.64 -11.31 13.87
CA THR A 52 15.64 -10.71 15.21
C THR A 52 17.07 -10.33 15.62
N PRO A 53 17.38 -9.05 15.91
CA PRO A 53 18.71 -8.63 16.33
C PRO A 53 19.03 -9.04 17.78
N GLY A 54 20.32 -9.30 18.07
CA GLY A 54 20.82 -9.54 19.43
C GLY A 54 20.80 -11.00 19.88
N MET A 55 20.61 -11.22 21.19
CA MET A 55 20.51 -12.56 21.83
C MET A 55 19.08 -12.81 22.34
N PRO A 56 18.08 -12.98 21.44
CA PRO A 56 16.71 -13.16 21.85
C PRO A 56 16.48 -14.49 22.59
N LEU A 57 15.55 -14.49 23.55
CA LEU A 57 14.95 -15.73 24.05
C LEU A 57 14.21 -16.42 22.91
N ILE A 58 14.73 -17.57 22.49
CA ILE A 58 14.29 -18.28 21.28
C ILE A 58 12.79 -18.56 21.31
N SER A 59 12.29 -19.08 22.43
CA SER A 59 10.89 -19.45 22.60
C SER A 59 9.95 -18.25 22.54
N GLU A 60 10.22 -17.17 23.29
CA GLU A 60 9.37 -15.97 23.29
C GLU A 60 9.33 -15.32 21.91
N THR A 61 10.49 -15.21 21.25
CA THR A 61 10.58 -14.61 19.92
C THR A 61 9.78 -15.39 18.88
N ILE A 62 9.81 -16.72 18.93
CA ILE A 62 9.00 -17.57 18.04
C ILE A 62 7.50 -17.33 18.30
N LEU A 63 7.07 -17.31 19.56
CA LEU A 63 5.67 -17.09 19.91
C LEU A 63 5.17 -15.69 19.50
N ASP A 64 6.01 -14.67 19.63
CA ASP A 64 5.70 -13.30 19.16
C ASP A 64 5.58 -13.25 17.64
N LYS A 65 6.48 -13.91 16.91
CA LYS A 65 6.40 -14.03 15.45
C LYS A 65 5.15 -14.76 14.98
N ILE A 66 4.78 -15.85 15.65
CA ILE A 66 3.54 -16.59 15.38
C ILE A 66 2.34 -15.66 15.61
N THR A 67 2.34 -14.89 16.69
CA THR A 67 1.25 -13.94 17.02
C THR A 67 1.10 -12.86 15.94
N ALA A 68 2.20 -12.42 15.33
CA ALA A 68 2.22 -11.42 14.27
C ALA A 68 1.99 -11.99 12.85
N ALA A 69 1.89 -13.32 12.70
CA ALA A 69 1.76 -13.95 11.39
C ALA A 69 0.34 -13.79 10.81
N GLY A 70 0.26 -13.64 9.49
CA GLY A 70 -1.01 -13.65 8.75
C GLY A 70 -1.53 -15.06 8.52
N THR A 71 -0.60 -16.01 8.35
CA THR A 71 -0.86 -17.43 8.13
C THR A 71 0.21 -18.23 8.85
N PHE A 72 -0.18 -19.34 9.46
CA PHE A 72 0.72 -20.30 10.12
C PHE A 72 0.69 -21.63 9.35
N VAL A 73 1.86 -22.16 9.01
CA VAL A 73 2.01 -23.44 8.32
C VAL A 73 2.86 -24.37 9.20
N ALA A 74 2.39 -25.60 9.47
CA ALA A 74 3.07 -26.54 10.36
C ALA A 74 3.28 -27.94 9.79
N ASP A 75 4.53 -28.43 9.88
CA ASP A 75 4.91 -29.81 9.55
C ASP A 75 4.48 -30.80 10.64
N ILE A 76 3.32 -31.42 10.44
CA ILE A 76 2.78 -32.45 11.34
C ILE A 76 3.15 -33.87 10.90
N THR A 77 4.16 -34.01 10.03
CA THR A 77 4.69 -35.32 9.65
C THR A 77 5.09 -36.11 10.91
N THR A 78 4.66 -37.36 10.99
CA THR A 78 4.95 -38.26 12.09
C THR A 78 6.44 -38.33 12.34
N VAL A 79 6.87 -38.17 13.60
CA VAL A 79 8.25 -38.40 14.05
C VAL A 79 8.39 -39.69 14.88
N GLY A 80 7.32 -40.13 15.52
CA GLY A 80 7.27 -41.39 16.29
C GLY A 80 5.88 -42.04 16.28
N ARG A 81 5.79 -43.25 16.83
CA ARG A 81 4.51 -43.95 17.03
C ARG A 81 4.40 -44.41 18.47
N SER A 82 3.18 -44.46 19.02
CA SER A 82 2.96 -45.02 20.35
C SER A 82 3.28 -46.52 20.39
N GLU A 83 3.78 -46.99 21.52
CA GLU A 83 3.83 -48.42 21.82
C GLU A 83 2.40 -48.93 22.04
N VAL A 84 2.08 -50.10 21.46
CA VAL A 84 0.74 -50.70 21.53
C VAL A 84 0.83 -52.22 21.62
N GLY A 85 -0.20 -52.84 22.19
CA GLY A 85 -0.31 -54.29 22.30
C GLY A 85 -0.59 -54.97 20.96
N GLU A 86 -0.54 -56.31 20.95
CA GLU A 86 -0.86 -57.09 19.75
C GLU A 86 -2.32 -56.86 19.33
N GLY A 87 -2.53 -56.44 18.07
CA GLY A 87 -3.86 -56.12 17.52
C GLY A 87 -4.31 -54.66 17.68
N GLU A 88 -3.54 -53.80 18.34
CA GLU A 88 -3.83 -52.38 18.47
C GLU A 88 -3.13 -51.52 17.40
N ILE A 89 -3.73 -50.38 17.05
CA ILE A 89 -3.18 -49.43 16.07
C ILE A 89 -2.33 -48.40 16.80
N ALA A 90 -1.04 -48.35 16.48
CA ALA A 90 -0.12 -47.35 17.02
C ALA A 90 -0.52 -45.94 16.57
N ARG A 91 -0.57 -44.99 17.52
CA ARG A 91 -0.88 -43.59 17.24
C ARG A 91 0.32 -42.90 16.62
N GLU A 92 0.08 -42.13 15.57
CA GLU A 92 1.09 -41.27 14.95
C GLU A 92 1.39 -40.06 15.87
N LEU A 93 2.67 -39.79 16.12
CA LEU A 93 3.14 -38.71 16.99
C LEU A 93 3.91 -37.68 16.16
N PRO A 94 3.35 -36.48 15.92
CA PRO A 94 4.08 -35.34 15.35
C PRO A 94 5.15 -34.80 16.30
N ASN A 95 6.00 -33.90 15.81
CA ASN A 95 7.01 -33.26 16.63
C ASN A 95 6.36 -32.39 17.73
N PRO A 96 6.77 -32.51 19.01
CA PRO A 96 6.14 -31.79 20.12
C PRO A 96 6.36 -30.27 20.08
N ASN A 97 7.49 -29.78 19.55
CA ASN A 97 7.73 -28.34 19.41
C ASN A 97 6.75 -27.74 18.39
N VAL A 98 6.57 -28.43 17.25
CA VAL A 98 5.57 -28.03 16.24
C VAL A 98 4.17 -28.02 16.83
N LEU A 99 3.82 -29.00 17.68
CA LEU A 99 2.51 -29.02 18.34
C LEU A 99 2.32 -27.89 19.37
N ILE A 100 3.37 -27.49 20.09
CA ILE A 100 3.32 -26.33 21.00
C ILE A 100 3.11 -25.04 20.21
N GLU A 101 3.88 -24.85 19.12
CA GLU A 101 3.73 -23.70 18.23
C GLU A 101 2.36 -23.67 17.57
N LEU A 102 1.84 -24.82 17.13
CA LEU A 102 0.48 -24.96 16.62
C LEU A 102 -0.56 -24.59 17.68
N GLY A 103 -0.42 -25.07 18.92
CA GLY A 103 -1.31 -24.71 20.02
C GLY A 103 -1.32 -23.20 20.28
N TRP A 104 -0.16 -22.55 20.22
CA TRP A 104 -0.06 -21.10 20.36
C TRP A 104 -0.67 -20.35 19.18
N ALA A 105 -0.38 -20.78 17.95
CA ALA A 105 -0.98 -20.24 16.73
C ALA A 105 -2.51 -20.34 16.80
N TRP A 106 -3.04 -21.46 17.28
CA TRP A 106 -4.47 -21.68 17.44
C TRP A 106 -5.11 -20.78 18.50
N ALA A 107 -4.37 -20.42 19.55
CA ALA A 107 -4.84 -19.50 20.58
C ALA A 107 -4.83 -18.02 20.13
N ARG A 108 -3.96 -17.65 19.18
CA ARG A 108 -3.72 -16.25 18.76
C ARG A 108 -4.28 -15.91 17.39
N LEU A 109 -4.37 -16.89 16.51
CA LEU A 109 -4.87 -16.77 15.15
C LEU A 109 -6.22 -17.48 15.05
N THR A 110 -6.98 -17.19 14.00
CA THR A 110 -8.18 -17.95 13.65
C THR A 110 -7.79 -19.28 13.00
N ASP A 111 -8.64 -20.30 13.10
CA ASP A 111 -8.40 -21.60 12.48
C ASP A 111 -8.32 -21.53 10.94
N GLU A 112 -8.99 -20.56 10.33
CA GLU A 112 -8.86 -20.20 8.90
C GLU A 112 -7.43 -19.81 8.49
N LYS A 113 -6.58 -19.39 9.45
CA LYS A 113 -5.20 -18.96 9.21
C LYS A 113 -4.17 -20.07 9.42
N ILE A 114 -4.61 -21.29 9.72
CA ILE A 114 -3.73 -22.41 10.06
C ILE A 114 -3.79 -23.47 8.96
N ILE A 115 -2.62 -23.79 8.43
CA ILE A 115 -2.44 -24.81 7.39
C ILE A 115 -1.49 -25.87 7.95
N LEU A 116 -1.92 -27.13 7.91
CA LEU A 116 -1.08 -28.24 8.31
C LEU A 116 -0.56 -28.94 7.06
N VAL A 117 0.66 -29.47 7.12
CA VAL A 117 1.26 -30.23 6.03
C VAL A 117 1.82 -31.53 6.57
N ALA A 118 1.71 -32.61 5.79
CA ALA A 118 2.21 -33.91 6.23
C ALA A 118 2.72 -34.77 5.06
N ASN A 119 3.89 -35.40 5.26
CA ASN A 119 4.44 -36.35 4.32
C ASN A 119 3.92 -37.77 4.59
N LYS A 120 3.06 -38.26 3.70
CA LYS A 120 2.47 -39.60 3.77
C LYS A 120 3.49 -40.74 3.81
N ALA A 121 4.70 -40.52 3.27
CA ALA A 121 5.77 -41.52 3.31
C ALA A 121 6.23 -41.86 4.74
N PHE A 122 6.03 -40.95 5.69
CA PHE A 122 6.34 -41.16 7.10
C PHE A 122 5.09 -41.27 7.97
N GLY A 123 3.99 -40.68 7.50
CA GLY A 123 2.73 -40.55 8.20
C GLY A 123 2.49 -39.09 8.63
N PRO A 124 1.24 -38.75 9.02
CA PRO A 124 0.02 -39.54 8.84
C PRO A 124 -0.32 -39.75 7.35
N GLN A 125 -1.01 -40.86 7.03
CA GLN A 125 -1.40 -41.15 5.63
C GLN A 125 -2.80 -40.63 5.31
N ARG A 126 -3.65 -40.53 6.32
CA ARG A 126 -5.03 -40.06 6.23
C ARG A 126 -5.37 -39.21 7.45
N TYR A 127 -6.50 -38.51 7.39
CA TYR A 127 -6.95 -37.66 8.49
C TYR A 127 -7.18 -38.46 9.78
N GLU A 128 -7.67 -39.69 9.70
CA GLU A 128 -7.97 -40.53 10.87
C GLU A 128 -6.73 -40.92 11.67
N ASP A 129 -5.55 -40.87 11.04
CA ASP A 129 -4.28 -41.22 11.68
C ASP A 129 -3.75 -40.06 12.56
N LEU A 130 -4.32 -38.86 12.40
CA LEU A 130 -3.92 -37.67 13.16
C LEU A 130 -4.25 -37.78 14.67
N PRO A 131 -3.51 -37.05 15.53
CA PRO A 131 -3.90 -36.82 16.92
C PRO A 131 -5.34 -36.32 17.05
N PHE A 132 -6.05 -36.77 18.09
CA PHE A 132 -7.48 -36.52 18.27
C PHE A 132 -7.86 -35.04 18.15
N ASP A 133 -7.07 -34.14 18.74
CA ASP A 133 -7.33 -32.69 18.73
C ASP A 133 -7.34 -32.07 17.33
N ILE A 134 -6.58 -32.62 16.38
CA ILE A 134 -6.47 -32.09 15.00
C ILE A 134 -7.12 -32.98 13.94
N ARG A 135 -7.51 -34.22 14.29
CA ARG A 135 -8.14 -35.21 13.39
C ARG A 135 -9.41 -34.72 12.71
N GLY A 136 -10.23 -33.93 13.40
CA GLY A 136 -11.47 -33.37 12.86
C GLY A 136 -11.30 -32.17 11.93
N ARG A 137 -10.06 -31.72 11.71
CA ARG A 137 -9.76 -30.50 10.95
C ARG A 137 -9.38 -30.85 9.51
N ARG A 138 -10.05 -30.21 8.55
CA ARG A 138 -9.86 -30.44 7.11
C ARG A 138 -8.62 -29.76 6.51
N ALA A 139 -7.87 -29.00 7.31
CA ALA A 139 -6.78 -28.14 6.83
C ALA A 139 -5.42 -28.85 6.75
N VAL A 140 -5.37 -30.11 6.29
CA VAL A 140 -4.11 -30.83 6.09
C VAL A 140 -3.84 -31.02 4.60
N VAL A 141 -2.74 -30.44 4.14
CA VAL A 141 -2.20 -30.66 2.79
C VAL A 141 -1.24 -31.84 2.86
N PHE A 142 -1.68 -32.98 2.33
CA PHE A 142 -0.88 -34.19 2.29
C PHE A 142 -0.03 -34.22 1.01
N TYR A 143 1.24 -34.55 1.16
CA TYR A 143 2.12 -34.84 0.03
C TYR A 143 2.88 -36.14 0.28
N GLU A 144 3.54 -36.67 -0.74
CA GLU A 144 4.31 -37.90 -0.60
C GLU A 144 5.69 -37.73 -1.23
N ALA A 145 6.73 -37.80 -0.40
CA ALA A 145 8.12 -37.76 -0.86
C ALA A 145 8.93 -38.81 -0.12
N SER A 146 9.45 -39.79 -0.85
CA SER A 146 10.23 -40.90 -0.29
C SER A 146 11.67 -40.90 -0.80
N ALA A 147 12.53 -41.71 -0.16
CA ALA A 147 13.92 -41.85 -0.56
C ALA A 147 14.09 -42.50 -1.95
N THR A 148 13.09 -43.25 -2.42
CA THR A 148 13.12 -43.95 -3.71
C THR A 148 12.84 -43.04 -4.91
N MET A 149 12.29 -41.85 -4.67
CA MET A 149 12.00 -40.88 -5.72
C MET A 149 13.27 -40.21 -6.26
N SER A 150 13.32 -40.04 -7.57
CA SER A 150 14.33 -39.25 -8.28
C SER A 150 14.23 -37.75 -7.96
N GLY A 151 15.25 -36.98 -8.39
CA GLY A 151 15.23 -35.53 -8.25
C GLY A 151 14.07 -34.86 -9.00
N ALA A 152 13.74 -35.36 -10.20
CA ALA A 152 12.66 -34.82 -11.02
C ALA A 152 11.28 -35.11 -10.40
N GLU A 153 11.07 -36.32 -9.87
CA GLU A 153 9.84 -36.67 -9.16
C GLU A 153 9.66 -35.81 -7.89
N ARG A 154 10.73 -35.61 -7.11
CA ARG A 154 10.67 -34.72 -5.94
C ARG A 154 10.38 -33.27 -6.31
N LYS A 155 10.92 -32.76 -7.42
CA LYS A 155 10.60 -31.40 -7.88
C LYS A 155 9.13 -31.31 -8.29
N LYS A 156 8.59 -32.33 -8.98
CA LYS A 156 7.16 -32.38 -9.29
C LYS A 156 6.28 -32.37 -8.03
N VAL A 157 6.64 -33.14 -7.01
CA VAL A 157 5.94 -33.12 -5.71
C VAL A 157 5.99 -31.73 -5.07
N GLN A 158 7.14 -31.04 -5.12
CA GLN A 158 7.25 -29.65 -4.64
C GLN A 158 6.35 -28.70 -5.42
N ASP A 159 6.31 -28.81 -6.76
CA ASP A 159 5.50 -27.94 -7.62
C ASP A 159 4.00 -28.15 -7.38
N ASP A 160 3.57 -29.39 -7.17
CA ASP A 160 2.17 -29.70 -6.87
C ASP A 160 1.80 -29.25 -5.45
N LEU A 161 2.68 -29.47 -4.46
CA LEU A 161 2.52 -28.93 -3.11
C LEU A 161 2.45 -27.40 -3.10
N ALA A 162 3.25 -26.73 -3.94
CA ALA A 162 3.24 -25.27 -4.05
C ALA A 162 1.88 -24.74 -4.54
N LYS A 163 1.23 -25.42 -5.50
CA LYS A 163 -0.11 -25.03 -6.00
C LYS A 163 -1.19 -25.20 -4.93
N GLU A 164 -1.13 -26.30 -4.17
CA GLU A 164 -2.06 -26.55 -3.08
C GLU A 164 -1.86 -25.53 -1.94
N LEU A 165 -0.62 -25.29 -1.54
CA LEU A 165 -0.28 -24.28 -0.54
C LEU A 165 -0.65 -22.87 -1.00
N ARG A 166 -0.46 -22.50 -2.27
CA ARG A 166 -0.89 -21.21 -2.81
C ARG A 166 -2.39 -21.01 -2.59
N SER A 167 -3.19 -22.01 -2.94
CA SER A 167 -4.66 -21.95 -2.79
C SER A 167 -5.09 -21.86 -1.33
N ALA A 168 -4.47 -22.64 -0.44
CA ALA A 168 -4.75 -22.59 0.99
C ALA A 168 -4.33 -21.25 1.62
N ILE A 169 -3.14 -20.74 1.26
CA ILE A 169 -2.63 -19.45 1.74
C ILE A 169 -3.53 -18.32 1.24
N GLU A 170 -3.92 -18.29 -0.03
CA GLU A 170 -4.84 -17.26 -0.54
C GLU A 170 -6.16 -17.22 0.25
N LEU A 171 -6.79 -18.39 0.47
CA LEU A 171 -8.01 -18.47 1.25
C LEU A 171 -7.81 -17.92 2.67
N SER A 172 -6.72 -18.29 3.33
CA SER A 172 -6.37 -17.79 4.66
C SER A 172 -6.13 -16.26 4.70
N LEU A 173 -5.79 -15.67 3.56
CA LEU A 173 -5.51 -14.25 3.39
C LEU A 173 -6.71 -13.44 2.91
N THR A 174 -7.85 -14.06 2.57
CA THR A 174 -8.99 -13.35 1.95
C THR A 174 -9.48 -12.17 2.80
N GLY A 175 -9.59 -12.36 4.12
CA GLY A 175 -9.96 -11.28 5.05
C GLY A 175 -8.94 -10.14 5.08
N TRP A 176 -7.64 -10.46 5.03
CA TRP A 176 -6.58 -9.46 4.96
C TRP A 176 -6.56 -8.72 3.63
N LEU A 177 -6.69 -9.44 2.51
CA LEU A 177 -6.76 -8.84 1.17
C LEU A 177 -7.96 -7.90 1.04
N THR A 178 -9.12 -8.30 1.57
CA THR A 178 -10.33 -7.48 1.59
C THR A 178 -10.17 -6.25 2.49
N ALA A 179 -9.57 -6.41 3.67
CA ALA A 179 -9.31 -5.28 4.56
C ALA A 179 -8.33 -4.29 3.91
N ARG A 180 -7.26 -4.77 3.27
CA ARG A 180 -6.28 -3.93 2.56
C ARG A 180 -6.90 -3.22 1.36
N ALA A 181 -7.74 -3.90 0.57
CA ALA A 181 -8.42 -3.31 -0.58
C ALA A 181 -9.41 -2.19 -0.18
N ASN A 182 -9.94 -2.26 1.04
CA ASN A 182 -10.90 -1.28 1.56
C ASN A 182 -10.28 -0.28 2.55
N ASP A 183 -8.98 -0.37 2.85
CA ASP A 183 -8.31 0.57 3.74
C ASP A 183 -8.23 1.94 3.05
N PRO A 184 -8.94 2.97 3.53
CA PRO A 184 -8.92 4.29 2.93
C PRO A 184 -7.58 5.00 3.16
N GLY A 185 -6.65 4.41 3.92
CA GLY A 185 -5.39 5.01 4.33
C GLY A 185 -5.56 6.01 5.48
N PRO A 186 -4.47 6.68 5.88
CA PRO A 186 -4.50 7.69 6.93
C PRO A 186 -5.54 8.78 6.66
N ALA A 187 -6.30 9.12 7.69
CA ALA A 187 -7.27 10.22 7.65
C ALA A 187 -6.55 11.57 7.70
N GLY A 188 -6.90 12.46 6.79
CA GLY A 188 -6.39 13.82 6.73
C GLY A 188 -7.36 14.86 7.31
N VAL A 189 -7.01 16.12 7.14
CA VAL A 189 -7.86 17.29 7.32
C VAL A 189 -9.17 17.11 6.53
N PRO A 190 -10.34 17.34 7.15
CA PRO A 190 -11.61 17.23 6.46
C PRO A 190 -11.70 18.18 5.26
N SER A 191 -12.24 17.69 4.15
CA SER A 191 -12.61 18.54 3.02
C SER A 191 -13.83 19.41 3.36
N ARG A 192 -13.99 20.52 2.64
CA ARG A 192 -15.21 21.33 2.66
C ARG A 192 -16.40 20.47 2.24
N ASP A 193 -17.52 20.62 2.92
CA ASP A 193 -18.73 19.84 2.63
C ASP A 193 -19.14 19.98 1.16
N GLY A 194 -19.36 18.84 0.50
CA GLY A 194 -19.65 18.75 -0.93
C GLY A 194 -18.49 19.08 -1.88
N ASP A 195 -17.28 19.36 -1.38
CA ASP A 195 -16.13 19.75 -2.20
C ASP A 195 -14.82 19.09 -1.72
N PRO A 196 -14.39 17.98 -2.36
CA PRO A 196 -13.19 17.26 -1.93
C PRO A 196 -11.88 18.03 -2.19
N SER A 197 -11.90 19.10 -2.99
CA SER A 197 -10.69 19.76 -3.50
C SER A 197 -10.07 20.79 -2.57
N VAL A 198 -10.79 21.22 -1.51
CA VAL A 198 -10.31 22.20 -0.53
C VAL A 198 -10.80 21.89 0.89
N TRP A 199 -10.13 22.44 1.90
CA TRP A 199 -10.52 22.34 3.33
C TRP A 199 -11.20 23.60 3.87
N PHE A 200 -11.06 24.73 3.18
CA PHE A 200 -11.47 26.05 3.66
C PHE A 200 -12.86 26.47 3.14
N PRO A 201 -13.59 27.31 3.89
CA PRO A 201 -14.90 27.81 3.45
C PRO A 201 -14.80 28.78 2.27
N VAL A 202 -15.91 28.96 1.55
CA VAL A 202 -16.01 29.94 0.45
C VAL A 202 -15.58 31.34 0.92
N GLY A 203 -14.72 31.99 0.14
CA GLY A 203 -14.25 33.35 0.43
C GLY A 203 -13.15 33.44 1.49
N LYS A 204 -12.49 32.31 1.81
CA LYS A 204 -11.31 32.30 2.70
C LYS A 204 -10.28 33.33 2.23
N VAL A 205 -9.76 34.09 3.18
CA VAL A 205 -8.53 34.85 3.02
C VAL A 205 -7.42 34.09 3.73
N PHE A 206 -6.35 33.78 3.01
CA PHE A 206 -5.16 33.19 3.59
C PHE A 206 -4.29 34.29 4.15
N GLU A 207 -3.96 34.19 5.44
CA GLU A 207 -3.05 35.11 6.12
C GLU A 207 -1.78 34.36 6.48
N HIS A 208 -0.61 34.98 6.26
CA HIS A 208 0.67 34.36 6.58
C HIS A 208 1.76 35.42 6.82
N GLN A 209 2.88 34.98 7.38
CA GLN A 209 4.08 35.80 7.53
C GLN A 209 4.79 36.00 6.18
N PRO A 210 5.54 37.10 5.97
CA PRO A 210 6.32 37.30 4.75
C PRO A 210 7.30 36.14 4.49
N PHE A 211 7.35 35.66 3.25
CA PHE A 211 8.11 34.45 2.88
C PHE A 211 9.60 34.49 3.27
N HIS A 212 10.23 35.66 3.09
CA HIS A 212 11.66 35.89 3.36
C HIS A 212 11.93 36.44 4.77
N GLY A 213 10.94 36.39 5.66
CA GLY A 213 11.00 36.99 6.99
C GLY A 213 10.77 38.51 6.97
N GLY A 214 10.51 39.07 8.15
CA GLY A 214 10.22 40.49 8.34
C GLY A 214 9.00 40.72 9.22
N ALA A 215 8.79 41.97 9.62
CA ALA A 215 7.57 42.37 10.31
C ALA A 215 6.44 42.59 9.30
N GLY A 216 5.25 42.06 9.59
CA GLY A 216 4.05 42.25 8.77
C GLY A 216 3.23 40.99 8.62
N GLN A 217 2.07 41.14 8.00
CA GLN A 217 1.16 40.06 7.64
C GLN A 217 0.77 40.23 6.18
N MET A 218 0.82 39.14 5.43
CA MET A 218 0.41 39.07 4.04
C MET A 218 -0.96 38.41 3.95
N SER A 219 -1.77 38.82 2.97
CA SER A 219 -3.11 38.27 2.76
C SER A 219 -3.41 38.06 1.29
N VAL A 220 -4.08 36.94 0.95
CA VAL A 220 -4.59 36.67 -0.39
C VAL A 220 -5.95 35.99 -0.31
N GLY A 221 -6.90 36.37 -1.17
CA GLY A 221 -8.21 35.71 -1.22
C GLY A 221 -8.16 34.36 -1.94
N SER A 222 -9.10 33.47 -1.64
CA SER A 222 -9.33 32.25 -2.41
C SER A 222 -10.15 32.52 -3.69
N ASP A 223 -9.90 31.76 -4.75
CA ASP A 223 -10.71 31.77 -5.98
C ASP A 223 -11.72 30.60 -5.98
N GLU A 224 -13.00 30.89 -6.23
CA GLU A 224 -14.06 29.90 -6.40
C GLU A 224 -14.28 29.66 -7.89
N ALA A 225 -13.54 28.70 -8.44
CA ALA A 225 -13.54 28.33 -9.84
C ALA A 225 -13.36 26.80 -9.97
N PRO A 226 -13.55 26.22 -11.16
CA PRO A 226 -13.23 24.81 -11.40
C PRO A 226 -11.79 24.49 -11.01
N ARG A 227 -11.62 23.39 -10.26
CA ARG A 227 -10.33 23.04 -9.64
C ARG A 227 -9.84 21.66 -10.06
N LEU A 228 -8.52 21.57 -10.18
CA LEU A 228 -7.77 20.32 -10.10
C LEU A 228 -7.01 20.31 -8.78
N TYR A 229 -6.83 19.13 -8.18
CA TYR A 229 -6.15 19.02 -6.90
C TYR A 229 -5.39 17.70 -6.72
N VAL A 230 -4.42 17.74 -5.81
CA VAL A 230 -3.68 16.61 -5.25
C VAL A 230 -3.63 16.78 -3.73
N ARG A 231 -3.83 15.69 -2.99
CA ARG A 231 -3.65 15.61 -1.53
C ARG A 231 -2.73 14.45 -1.21
N MET A 232 -1.90 14.63 -0.20
CA MET A 232 -0.96 13.61 0.25
C MET A 232 -0.97 13.54 1.78
N VAL A 233 -1.49 12.46 2.35
CA VAL A 233 -1.68 12.27 3.79
C VAL A 233 -0.69 11.22 4.31
N PRO A 234 0.35 11.60 5.08
CA PRO A 234 1.24 10.64 5.73
C PRO A 234 0.56 10.02 6.95
N GLU A 235 0.86 8.74 7.24
CA GLU A 235 0.43 8.08 8.49
C GLU A 235 1.20 8.58 9.71
N GLY A 236 2.48 8.95 9.53
CA GLY A 236 3.29 9.53 10.58
C GLY A 236 4.74 9.74 10.17
N PHE A 237 5.57 10.13 11.14
CA PHE A 237 6.99 10.40 10.98
C PHE A 237 7.76 9.81 12.15
N ALA A 238 8.95 9.28 11.90
CA ALA A 238 9.76 8.61 12.92
C ALA A 238 10.09 9.51 14.13
N ASN A 239 10.18 10.82 13.91
CA ASN A 239 10.52 11.82 14.93
C ASN A 239 9.36 12.76 15.26
N GLY A 240 8.12 12.35 14.99
CA GLY A 240 6.96 13.23 15.04
C GLY A 240 6.88 14.17 13.83
N VAL A 241 5.74 14.86 13.69
CA VAL A 241 5.51 15.78 12.57
C VAL A 241 6.58 16.90 12.58
N PRO A 242 7.25 17.20 11.45
CA PRO A 242 8.31 18.21 11.42
C PRO A 242 7.76 19.60 11.75
N ALA A 243 8.56 20.46 12.40
CA ALA A 243 8.14 21.82 12.68
C ALA A 243 7.92 22.64 11.39
N ALA A 244 6.88 23.46 11.33
CA ALA A 244 6.49 24.25 10.15
C ALA A 244 7.65 25.10 9.58
N LEU A 245 8.49 25.68 10.45
CA LEU A 245 9.67 26.45 10.00
C LEU A 245 10.65 25.60 9.19
N VAL A 246 10.87 24.34 9.57
CA VAL A 246 11.78 23.44 8.86
C VAL A 246 11.18 23.04 7.51
N VAL A 247 9.87 22.79 7.45
CA VAL A 247 9.15 22.54 6.21
C VAL A 247 9.22 23.76 5.27
N HIS A 248 8.99 24.96 5.79
CA HIS A 248 9.10 26.23 5.04
C HIS A 248 10.48 26.43 4.42
N GLN A 249 11.54 26.03 5.14
CA GLN A 249 12.93 26.15 4.70
C GLN A 249 13.42 24.97 3.85
N PHE A 250 12.63 23.91 3.70
CA PHE A 250 13.01 22.73 2.92
C PHE A 250 13.32 23.10 1.48
N GLN A 251 14.50 22.73 0.99
CA GLN A 251 14.93 22.98 -0.39
C GLN A 251 14.80 21.73 -1.24
N HIS A 252 13.95 21.77 -2.26
CA HIS A 252 13.81 20.66 -3.19
C HIS A 252 14.99 20.63 -4.18
N ARG A 253 15.45 19.42 -4.57
CA ARG A 253 16.57 19.26 -5.52
C ARG A 253 16.28 19.89 -6.89
N ALA A 254 15.02 19.87 -7.32
CA ALA A 254 14.57 20.52 -8.54
C ALA A 254 14.29 22.03 -8.38
N GLY A 255 14.79 22.66 -7.31
CA GLY A 255 14.57 24.07 -6.97
C GLY A 255 13.23 24.33 -6.27
N GLY A 256 13.12 25.49 -5.64
CA GLY A 256 11.97 25.86 -4.80
C GLY A 256 12.19 25.54 -3.31
N THR A 257 11.44 26.25 -2.47
CA THR A 257 11.49 26.14 -1.00
C THR A 257 10.09 25.91 -0.45
N GLY A 258 9.97 24.97 0.49
CA GLY A 258 8.70 24.56 1.05
C GLY A 258 7.78 23.85 0.05
N PRO A 259 6.50 23.64 0.42
CA PRO A 259 5.53 23.00 -0.45
C PRO A 259 5.34 23.82 -1.74
N GLN A 260 5.26 23.14 -2.88
CA GLN A 260 5.00 23.76 -4.17
C GLN A 260 3.58 23.43 -4.63
N PRO A 261 2.80 24.42 -5.10
CA PRO A 261 1.50 24.16 -5.69
C PRO A 261 1.63 23.50 -7.07
N MET A 262 0.52 22.95 -7.56
CA MET A 262 0.40 22.32 -8.89
C MET A 262 0.78 23.25 -10.04
N TYR A 263 0.88 24.56 -9.82
CA TYR A 263 1.42 25.47 -10.82
C TYR A 263 1.93 26.76 -10.19
N THR A 264 3.08 27.22 -10.67
CA THR A 264 3.70 28.46 -10.18
C THR A 264 4.10 29.41 -11.31
N ALA A 265 3.57 29.29 -12.54
CA ALA A 265 3.99 30.24 -13.57
C ALA A 265 3.54 31.67 -13.20
N GLY A 266 4.50 32.56 -12.97
CA GLY A 266 4.25 33.96 -12.64
C GLY A 266 4.70 34.37 -11.24
N SER A 267 4.01 35.35 -10.65
CA SER A 267 4.30 35.85 -9.30
C SER A 267 3.69 34.91 -8.25
N GLY A 268 4.52 34.43 -7.32
CA GLY A 268 4.09 33.60 -6.20
C GLY A 268 4.58 34.15 -4.87
N ASP A 269 3.85 33.82 -3.82
CA ASP A 269 4.13 34.22 -2.44
C ASP A 269 3.76 33.08 -1.47
N GLY A 270 3.96 33.28 -0.18
CA GLY A 270 3.59 32.32 0.85
C GLY A 270 4.33 32.57 2.15
N GLY A 271 4.22 31.63 3.08
CA GLY A 271 4.92 31.68 4.35
C GLY A 271 4.26 30.82 5.40
N LEU A 272 4.61 31.09 6.66
CA LEU A 272 4.02 30.43 7.81
C LEU A 272 2.64 31.03 8.12
N ASN A 273 1.63 30.17 8.27
CA ASN A 273 0.31 30.53 8.76
C ASN A 273 -0.05 29.74 10.02
N ASP A 274 -1.27 29.94 10.52
CA ASP A 274 -1.82 29.23 11.69
C ASP A 274 -2.03 27.74 11.47
N GLU A 275 -2.09 27.29 10.21
CA GLU A 275 -2.25 25.88 9.83
C GLU A 275 -0.91 25.18 9.56
N GLY A 276 0.18 25.93 9.31
CA GLY A 276 1.49 25.40 8.95
C GLY A 276 2.21 26.25 7.89
N VAL A 277 2.34 25.73 6.66
CA VAL A 277 3.07 26.39 5.56
C VAL A 277 2.20 26.51 4.32
N ILE A 278 2.00 27.73 3.83
CA ILE A 278 1.27 28.00 2.59
C ILE A 278 2.21 28.54 1.50
N ARG A 279 1.98 28.11 0.25
CA ARG A 279 2.59 28.67 -0.95
C ARG A 279 1.55 28.81 -2.04
N TYR A 280 1.52 29.92 -2.77
CA TYR A 280 0.51 30.13 -3.79
C TYR A 280 1.00 30.99 -4.96
N GLY A 281 0.35 30.82 -6.11
CA GLY A 281 0.42 31.73 -7.25
C GLY A 281 -0.63 32.84 -7.10
N ILE A 282 -0.30 34.06 -7.55
CA ILE A 282 -1.21 35.22 -7.47
C ILE A 282 -1.80 35.55 -8.84
N LYS A 283 -3.12 35.75 -8.87
CA LYS A 283 -3.86 36.34 -9.99
C LYS A 283 -4.43 37.68 -9.50
N THR A 284 -4.31 38.72 -10.32
CA THR A 284 -4.91 40.03 -10.02
C THR A 284 -5.98 40.34 -11.05
N THR A 285 -7.21 40.57 -10.59
CA THR A 285 -8.34 40.96 -11.44
C THR A 285 -9.00 42.18 -10.79
N ASP A 286 -9.10 43.28 -11.53
CA ASP A 286 -9.65 44.56 -11.05
C ASP A 286 -9.07 45.03 -9.71
N GLY A 287 -7.77 44.80 -9.50
CA GLY A 287 -7.03 45.16 -8.28
C GLY A 287 -7.17 44.18 -7.11
N VAL A 288 -8.00 43.14 -7.23
CA VAL A 288 -8.17 42.10 -6.22
C VAL A 288 -7.17 40.96 -6.47
N LYS A 289 -6.43 40.57 -5.42
CA LYS A 289 -5.47 39.46 -5.47
C LYS A 289 -6.10 38.16 -4.96
N THR A 290 -6.09 37.13 -5.79
CA THR A 290 -6.54 35.78 -5.43
C THR A 290 -5.49 34.72 -5.69
N ALA A 291 -5.53 33.65 -4.90
CA ALA A 291 -4.74 32.45 -5.06
C ALA A 291 -5.43 31.54 -6.09
N TRP A 292 -4.88 31.50 -7.29
CA TRP A 292 -5.35 30.64 -8.39
C TRP A 292 -4.65 29.28 -8.41
N SER A 293 -3.59 29.13 -7.63
CA SER A 293 -3.00 27.84 -7.27
C SER A 293 -2.38 27.97 -5.90
N ALA A 294 -2.57 26.98 -5.03
CA ALA A 294 -2.03 27.00 -3.69
C ALA A 294 -1.66 25.60 -3.22
N ALA A 295 -0.66 25.53 -2.35
CA ALA A 295 -0.30 24.37 -1.57
C ALA A 295 -0.27 24.75 -0.09
N GLN A 296 -0.87 23.91 0.74
CA GLN A 296 -0.89 24.02 2.19
C GLN A 296 -0.34 22.74 2.79
N TRP A 297 0.69 22.87 3.61
CA TRP A 297 1.15 21.81 4.48
C TRP A 297 0.66 22.06 5.91
N PHE A 298 0.13 21.03 6.56
CA PHE A 298 -0.53 21.13 7.87
C PHE A 298 0.38 20.66 9.00
N GLU A 299 0.58 21.48 10.03
CA GLU A 299 1.48 21.14 11.14
C GLU A 299 0.94 20.08 12.10
N ASP A 300 -0.39 19.93 12.17
CA ASP A 300 -1.03 18.93 13.05
C ASP A 300 -0.97 17.51 12.47
N THR A 301 -0.98 17.37 11.14
CA THR A 301 -1.13 16.06 10.45
C THR A 301 0.04 15.73 9.54
N GLY A 302 0.81 16.73 9.12
CA GLY A 302 1.80 16.62 8.05
C GLY A 302 1.20 16.45 6.65
N GLU A 303 -0.12 16.56 6.48
CA GLU A 303 -0.78 16.47 5.18
C GLU A 303 -0.35 17.64 4.27
N LEU A 304 -0.25 17.36 2.97
CA LEU A 304 -0.04 18.34 1.92
C LEU A 304 -1.27 18.38 1.03
N TRP A 305 -1.86 19.56 0.89
CA TRP A 305 -2.85 19.87 -0.13
C TRP A 305 -2.20 20.70 -1.21
N SER A 306 -2.59 20.48 -2.46
CA SER A 306 -2.26 21.33 -3.57
C SER A 306 -3.42 21.39 -4.57
N PHE A 307 -3.78 22.58 -5.03
CA PHE A 307 -4.83 22.77 -6.03
C PHE A 307 -4.49 23.89 -7.01
N ASP A 308 -5.17 23.91 -8.15
CA ASP A 308 -5.15 25.04 -9.09
C ASP A 308 -6.50 25.23 -9.79
N THR A 309 -6.81 26.48 -10.15
CA THR A 309 -8.00 26.90 -10.91
C THR A 309 -7.67 27.32 -12.34
N ALA A 310 -6.41 27.60 -12.67
CA ALA A 310 -6.08 28.11 -14.00
C ALA A 310 -6.12 27.08 -15.10
N ARG A 311 -5.80 25.81 -14.83
CA ARG A 311 -5.82 24.80 -15.90
C ARG A 311 -7.20 24.55 -16.48
N LEU A 312 -8.25 24.98 -15.78
CA LEU A 312 -9.63 24.91 -16.24
C LEU A 312 -10.22 26.29 -16.58
N SER A 313 -9.44 27.39 -16.47
CA SER A 313 -9.99 28.76 -16.65
C SER A 313 -10.53 29.02 -18.04
N ASP A 314 -9.94 28.37 -19.06
CA ASP A 314 -10.37 28.51 -20.46
C ASP A 314 -11.48 27.51 -20.83
N GLY A 315 -12.02 26.78 -19.83
CA GLY A 315 -13.07 25.79 -20.01
C GLY A 315 -12.62 24.48 -20.65
N PHE A 316 -11.30 24.22 -20.73
CA PHE A 316 -10.75 22.99 -21.28
C PHE A 316 -9.90 22.22 -20.26
N PHE A 317 -10.13 20.92 -20.16
CA PHE A 317 -9.27 19.98 -19.42
C PHE A 317 -8.24 19.37 -20.37
N LEU A 318 -6.96 19.59 -20.08
CA LEU A 318 -5.83 19.03 -20.82
C LEU A 318 -5.19 17.90 -20.01
N LEU A 319 -5.38 16.65 -20.45
CA LEU A 319 -4.86 15.46 -19.76
C LEU A 319 -3.34 15.55 -19.52
N ASN A 320 -2.55 15.89 -20.55
CA ASN A 320 -1.09 15.99 -20.43
C ASN A 320 -0.67 17.00 -19.35
N SER A 321 -1.37 18.14 -19.28
CA SER A 321 -1.09 19.17 -18.28
C SER A 321 -1.36 18.65 -16.87
N PHE A 322 -2.52 18.02 -16.65
CA PHE A 322 -2.85 17.41 -15.36
C PHE A 322 -1.85 16.33 -14.94
N ILE A 323 -1.54 15.38 -15.85
CA ILE A 323 -0.63 14.26 -15.56
C ILE A 323 0.74 14.75 -15.12
N ARG A 324 1.34 15.70 -15.85
CA ARG A 324 2.67 16.24 -15.53
C ARG A 324 2.70 16.90 -14.16
N GLU A 325 1.67 17.65 -13.82
CA GLU A 325 1.67 18.57 -12.69
C GLU A 325 1.23 17.85 -11.40
N ALA A 326 0.29 16.91 -11.51
CA ALA A 326 0.00 15.99 -10.43
C ALA A 326 1.24 15.13 -10.10
N THR A 327 1.94 14.62 -11.12
CA THR A 327 3.18 13.86 -10.92
C THR A 327 4.25 14.71 -10.25
N GLU A 328 4.46 15.96 -10.69
CA GLU A 328 5.46 16.85 -10.09
C GLU A 328 5.15 17.16 -8.60
N VAL A 329 3.87 17.39 -8.24
CA VAL A 329 3.49 17.57 -6.84
C VAL A 329 3.74 16.30 -6.02
N ILE A 330 3.39 15.13 -6.56
CA ILE A 330 3.58 13.84 -5.90
C ILE A 330 5.05 13.56 -5.65
N GLU A 331 5.90 13.69 -6.67
CA GLU A 331 7.34 13.45 -6.56
C GLU A 331 8.01 14.41 -5.56
N ARG A 332 7.66 15.70 -5.62
CA ARG A 332 8.19 16.70 -4.68
C ARG A 332 7.72 16.44 -3.25
N GLY A 333 6.45 16.07 -3.08
CA GLY A 333 5.87 15.73 -1.78
C GLY A 333 6.51 14.48 -1.17
N ILE A 334 6.72 13.42 -1.96
CA ILE A 334 7.41 12.20 -1.52
C ILE A 334 8.85 12.53 -1.11
N ALA A 335 9.59 13.30 -1.93
CA ALA A 335 10.96 13.70 -1.60
C ALA A 335 11.04 14.50 -0.28
N MET A 336 10.05 15.37 -0.01
CA MET A 336 9.93 16.10 1.25
C MET A 336 9.62 15.15 2.42
N TYR A 337 8.67 14.23 2.26
CA TYR A 337 8.31 13.28 3.31
C TYR A 337 9.43 12.29 3.63
N ASP A 338 10.16 11.83 2.64
CA ASP A 338 11.33 10.96 2.82
C ASP A 338 12.45 11.70 3.55
N HIS A 339 12.68 12.98 3.23
CA HIS A 339 13.62 13.83 3.95
C HIS A 339 13.27 13.94 5.44
N PHE A 340 11.97 14.01 5.77
CA PHE A 340 11.49 14.06 7.15
C PHE A 340 11.23 12.68 7.78
N SER A 341 11.70 11.59 7.15
CA SER A 341 11.59 10.23 7.68
C SER A 341 10.13 9.81 7.96
N ARG A 342 9.25 10.02 6.98
CA ARG A 342 7.87 9.49 7.01
C ARG A 342 7.86 7.99 7.31
N THR A 343 6.89 7.56 8.09
CA THR A 343 6.62 6.16 8.42
C THR A 343 5.24 5.74 7.95
N GLY A 344 5.03 4.44 7.78
CA GLY A 344 3.69 3.91 7.52
C GLY A 344 3.20 4.10 6.08
N LEU A 345 1.88 4.20 5.93
CA LEU A 345 1.20 4.49 4.68
C LEU A 345 1.35 5.97 4.29
N LEU A 346 1.31 6.23 2.99
CA LEU A 346 1.07 7.54 2.40
C LEU A 346 -0.15 7.39 1.50
N ARG A 347 -1.23 8.08 1.86
CA ARG A 347 -2.40 8.20 1.00
C ARG A 347 -2.19 9.33 0.02
N ILE A 348 -2.35 9.06 -1.27
CA ILE A 348 -2.36 10.08 -2.31
C ILE A 348 -3.75 10.10 -2.92
N GLU A 349 -4.31 11.29 -3.03
CA GLU A 349 -5.60 11.55 -3.66
C GLU A 349 -5.41 12.61 -4.74
N ALA A 350 -6.07 12.45 -5.87
CA ALA A 350 -6.07 13.43 -6.95
C ALA A 350 -7.44 13.48 -7.63
N GLY A 351 -7.80 14.66 -8.13
CA GLY A 351 -9.12 14.83 -8.73
C GLY A 351 -9.41 16.22 -9.24
N GLY A 352 -10.69 16.46 -9.47
CA GLY A 352 -11.19 17.76 -9.88
C GLY A 352 -12.65 17.99 -9.50
N THR A 353 -13.00 19.26 -9.33
CA THR A 353 -14.32 19.72 -8.86
C THR A 353 -14.83 20.87 -9.72
N ASP A 354 -16.15 21.00 -9.79
CA ASP A 354 -16.87 21.96 -10.62
C ASP A 354 -16.55 21.79 -12.11
N LEU A 355 -16.46 20.53 -12.54
CA LEU A 355 -16.08 20.16 -13.90
C LEU A 355 -17.19 20.41 -14.93
N LYS A 356 -18.46 20.55 -14.49
CA LYS A 356 -19.57 20.81 -15.43
C LYS A 356 -19.33 22.13 -16.17
N GLY A 357 -19.56 22.11 -17.48
CA GLY A 357 -19.29 23.26 -18.36
C GLY A 357 -17.88 23.28 -18.93
N THR A 358 -16.96 22.45 -18.44
CA THR A 358 -15.64 22.23 -19.05
C THR A 358 -15.69 21.15 -20.14
N ASN A 359 -14.69 21.18 -21.02
CA ASN A 359 -14.54 20.26 -22.15
C ASN A 359 -13.21 19.51 -22.09
N TRP A 360 -13.21 18.22 -22.41
CA TRP A 360 -11.99 17.50 -22.74
C TRP A 360 -11.31 18.14 -23.95
N PHE A 361 -10.02 18.46 -23.81
CA PHE A 361 -9.25 19.01 -24.92
C PHE A 361 -8.92 17.93 -25.95
N ALA A 362 -9.20 18.23 -27.22
CA ALA A 362 -8.71 17.49 -28.38
C ALA A 362 -8.51 18.46 -29.55
N ASP A 363 -7.55 18.13 -30.41
CA ASP A 363 -7.22 18.94 -31.60
C ASP A 363 -8.39 19.04 -32.58
N THR A 364 -9.23 18.00 -32.62
CA THR A 364 -10.42 17.96 -33.47
C THR A 364 -11.69 18.23 -32.66
N SER A 365 -12.65 18.93 -33.28
CA SER A 365 -13.95 19.21 -32.65
C SER A 365 -14.71 17.95 -32.24
N HIS A 366 -14.58 16.86 -33.02
CA HIS A 366 -15.20 15.57 -32.75
C HIS A 366 -14.58 14.85 -31.53
N GLY A 367 -13.33 15.16 -31.18
CA GLY A 367 -12.66 14.61 -30.00
C GLY A 367 -12.94 15.38 -28.71
N ARG A 368 -13.60 16.55 -28.80
CA ARG A 368 -13.99 17.33 -27.61
C ARG A 368 -15.25 16.72 -27.02
N SER A 369 -15.29 16.64 -25.70
CA SER A 369 -16.45 16.12 -24.98
C SER A 369 -16.68 16.91 -23.69
N MET A 370 -17.93 17.19 -23.36
CA MET A 370 -18.28 17.90 -22.13
C MET A 370 -18.21 16.97 -20.93
N ALA A 371 -17.84 17.53 -19.77
CA ALA A 371 -17.92 16.79 -18.52
C ALA A 371 -19.36 16.34 -18.22
N ARG A 372 -19.57 15.03 -18.01
CA ARG A 372 -20.88 14.46 -17.64
C ARG A 372 -21.12 14.47 -16.13
N ARG A 373 -20.05 14.50 -15.34
CA ARG A 373 -20.07 14.55 -13.87
C ARG A 373 -19.38 15.83 -13.39
N ASN A 374 -19.75 16.29 -12.20
CA ASN A 374 -19.21 17.52 -11.64
C ASN A 374 -17.86 17.35 -10.93
N GLN A 375 -17.54 16.11 -10.55
CA GLN A 375 -16.41 15.79 -9.70
C GLN A 375 -15.78 14.47 -10.12
N VAL A 376 -14.49 14.34 -9.86
CA VAL A 376 -13.72 13.10 -9.92
C VAL A 376 -12.72 13.08 -8.77
N GLN A 377 -12.52 11.89 -8.20
CA GLN A 377 -11.61 11.65 -7.10
C GLN A 377 -11.07 10.23 -7.24
N VAL A 378 -9.75 10.10 -7.16
CA VAL A 378 -9.04 8.82 -7.08
C VAL A 378 -8.13 8.90 -5.88
N SER A 379 -8.18 7.90 -5.00
CA SER A 379 -7.37 7.83 -3.78
C SER A 379 -6.79 6.44 -3.63
N GLU A 380 -5.51 6.36 -3.34
CA GLU A 380 -4.78 5.12 -3.04
C GLU A 380 -3.85 5.34 -1.86
N ALA A 381 -3.67 4.32 -1.01
CA ALA A 381 -2.74 4.35 0.10
C ALA A 381 -1.71 3.22 -0.05
N ARG A 382 -0.43 3.59 -0.05
CA ARG A 382 0.70 2.66 -0.21
C ARG A 382 1.80 2.99 0.78
N ARG A 383 2.59 1.98 1.17
CA ARG A 383 3.79 2.22 2.01
C ARG A 383 4.91 2.83 1.18
N LYS A 384 5.03 2.38 -0.07
CA LYS A 384 6.04 2.82 -1.03
C LYS A 384 5.37 3.41 -2.27
N TRP A 385 6.00 4.43 -2.83
CA TRP A 385 5.59 5.13 -4.04
C TRP A 385 6.81 5.28 -4.95
N SER A 386 7.15 4.20 -5.63
CA SER A 386 8.13 4.15 -6.72
C SER A 386 7.60 4.80 -7.99
N ASP A 387 8.48 5.12 -8.94
CA ASP A 387 8.10 5.69 -10.24
C ASP A 387 7.01 4.88 -10.94
N ALA A 388 7.05 3.54 -10.84
CA ALA A 388 6.03 2.67 -11.42
C ALA A 388 4.66 2.83 -10.73
N GLU A 389 4.64 2.95 -9.40
CA GLU A 389 3.42 3.14 -8.60
C GLU A 389 2.83 4.54 -8.83
N ILE A 390 3.68 5.57 -8.93
CA ILE A 390 3.26 6.94 -9.29
C ILE A 390 2.63 6.95 -10.67
N ILE A 391 3.28 6.34 -11.67
CA ILE A 391 2.76 6.22 -13.04
C ILE A 391 1.41 5.48 -13.07
N ALA A 392 1.28 4.38 -12.33
CA ALA A 392 0.03 3.64 -12.24
C ALA A 392 -1.10 4.49 -11.64
N PHE A 393 -0.83 5.22 -10.57
CA PHE A 393 -1.80 6.11 -9.93
C PHE A 393 -2.25 7.25 -10.84
N VAL A 394 -1.32 7.98 -11.48
CA VAL A 394 -1.71 9.07 -12.39
C VAL A 394 -2.40 8.54 -13.66
N THR A 395 -2.09 7.31 -14.09
CA THR A 395 -2.85 6.62 -15.14
C THR A 395 -4.29 6.34 -14.70
N SER A 396 -4.48 5.87 -13.47
CA SER A 396 -5.80 5.66 -12.87
C SER A 396 -6.59 6.98 -12.77
N ALA A 397 -5.95 8.05 -12.30
CA ALA A 397 -6.54 9.39 -12.27
C ALA A 397 -6.94 9.87 -13.68
N GLY A 398 -6.06 9.71 -14.68
CA GLY A 398 -6.35 10.03 -16.09
C GLY A 398 -7.53 9.24 -16.65
N ALA A 399 -7.65 7.96 -16.31
CA ALA A 399 -8.79 7.12 -16.69
C ALA A 399 -10.09 7.57 -16.01
N ALA A 400 -10.02 8.01 -14.76
CA ALA A 400 -11.17 8.54 -14.03
C ALA A 400 -11.68 9.86 -14.67
N PHE A 401 -10.77 10.77 -15.03
CA PHE A 401 -11.12 11.95 -15.81
C PHE A 401 -11.73 11.57 -17.17
N ALA A 402 -11.09 10.66 -17.93
CA ALA A 402 -11.62 10.18 -19.20
C ALA A 402 -13.07 9.66 -19.08
N ASN A 403 -13.38 8.93 -18.01
CA ASN A 403 -14.73 8.48 -17.71
C ASN A 403 -15.71 9.65 -17.43
N VAL A 404 -15.29 10.67 -16.67
CA VAL A 404 -16.12 11.89 -16.46
C VAL A 404 -16.48 12.57 -17.78
N TYR A 405 -15.53 12.67 -18.71
CA TYR A 405 -15.75 13.26 -20.03
C TYR A 405 -16.32 12.28 -21.07
N GLY A 406 -16.43 10.98 -20.77
CA GLY A 406 -16.97 9.99 -21.70
C GLY A 406 -16.05 9.71 -22.90
N VAL A 407 -14.74 9.78 -22.72
CA VAL A 407 -13.72 9.51 -23.75
C VAL A 407 -12.95 8.22 -23.43
N PRO A 408 -12.24 7.62 -24.40
CA PRO A 408 -11.41 6.43 -24.14
C PRO A 408 -10.36 6.69 -23.06
N LYS A 409 -10.14 5.68 -22.19
CA LYS A 409 -9.12 5.76 -21.14
C LYS A 409 -7.72 5.85 -21.76
N PRO A 410 -6.80 6.66 -21.20
CA PRO A 410 -5.40 6.61 -21.59
C PRO A 410 -4.79 5.26 -21.20
N ASP A 411 -3.87 4.76 -22.01
CA ASP A 411 -3.01 3.64 -21.63
C ASP A 411 -1.74 4.14 -20.93
N GLU A 412 -1.04 3.24 -20.25
CA GLU A 412 0.16 3.58 -19.49
C GLU A 412 1.29 4.10 -20.40
N ASN A 413 1.38 3.60 -21.65
CA ASN A 413 2.39 4.06 -22.62
C ASN A 413 2.17 5.53 -23.01
N LEU A 414 0.92 5.96 -23.18
CA LEU A 414 0.57 7.35 -23.42
C LEU A 414 0.95 8.22 -22.22
N VAL A 415 0.65 7.77 -21.00
CA VAL A 415 1.01 8.49 -19.77
C VAL A 415 2.53 8.61 -19.62
N ARG A 416 3.29 7.54 -19.89
CA ARG A 416 4.76 7.59 -19.89
C ARG A 416 5.31 8.63 -20.87
N ARG A 417 4.79 8.68 -22.10
CA ARG A 417 5.15 9.72 -23.07
C ARG A 417 4.80 11.15 -22.65
N MET A 418 3.79 11.33 -21.79
CA MET A 418 3.45 12.65 -21.22
C MET A 418 4.46 13.10 -20.17
N LEU A 419 5.16 12.14 -19.54
CA LEU A 419 6.15 12.38 -18.49
C LEU A 419 7.59 12.44 -19.04
N ASP A 420 7.87 11.76 -20.16
CA ASP A 420 9.15 11.83 -20.87
C ASP A 420 9.39 13.26 -21.40
N ARG A 421 10.51 13.87 -21.01
CA ARG A 421 10.92 15.24 -21.40
C ARG A 421 11.71 15.28 -22.70
#